data_AF-A0A9N9J0U4-F1
#
_entry.id   AF-A0A9N9J0U4-F1
#
_cell.length_a   1.000
_cell.length_b   1.000
_cell.length_c   1.000
_cell.angle_alpha   90.00
_cell.angle_beta   90.00
_cell.angle_gamma   90.00
#
_symmetry.space_group_name_H-M   'P 1'
#
loop_
_entity.id
_entity.type
_entity.pdbx_description
1 polymer ?
#
loop_
_entity_poly.entity_id
_entity_poly.type
_entity_poly.pdbx_seq_one_letter_code
_entity_poly.pdbx_strand_id
1 'polypeptide(L)'
;SHQRDRKQNQNKMSYSYFVYLLIAIFLYRLLSPYFLISSGFRKIPSLPLITNVKWNIELYLLGVPLATNIRKFLLEPIEETGIVRYYDILWKRWIIFVSRPHFLKEINTKTDTFQKIDAANRPMSRCEYAYIGRKNILFENKEEHLRHRRVANPSFHHIWPTELFGNIIKELIKELDKDLKVNDTINAQVMTQAFTLEALGKAAFGYNFG
;
A
#
# COMPACT_ATOMS: atom_id res chain seq x y z
N SER A 1 -4.32 -5.65 -64.72
CA SER A 1 -4.11 -6.08 -63.32
C SER A 1 -3.20 -5.12 -62.55
N HIS A 2 -2.10 -4.65 -63.14
CA HIS A 2 -1.07 -3.82 -62.48
C HIS A 2 -1.53 -2.58 -61.69
N GLN A 3 -2.57 -1.85 -62.13
CA GLN A 3 -3.08 -0.69 -61.38
C GLN A 3 -3.88 -1.08 -60.12
N ARG A 4 -4.53 -2.25 -60.10
CA ARG A 4 -5.22 -2.77 -58.90
C ARG A 4 -4.22 -3.21 -57.85
N ASP A 5 -3.15 -3.88 -58.26
CA ASP A 5 -2.08 -4.33 -57.36
C ASP A 5 -1.36 -3.14 -56.71
N ARG A 6 -1.14 -2.04 -57.45
CA ARG A 6 -0.57 -0.80 -56.90
C ARG A 6 -1.48 -0.12 -55.89
N LYS A 7 -2.80 -0.01 -56.16
CA LYS A 7 -3.78 0.53 -55.18
C LYS A 7 -3.88 -0.35 -53.93
N GLN A 8 -3.85 -1.67 -54.10
CA GLN A 8 -3.92 -2.62 -53.00
C GLN A 8 -2.65 -2.57 -52.13
N ASN A 9 -1.46 -2.39 -52.72
CA ASN A 9 -0.21 -2.20 -52.00
C ASN A 9 -0.11 -0.82 -51.32
N GLN A 10 -0.60 0.25 -51.95
CA GLN A 10 -0.70 1.57 -51.31
C GLN A 10 -1.61 1.56 -50.08
N ASN A 11 -2.77 0.88 -50.17
CA ASN A 11 -3.67 0.73 -49.03
C ASN A 11 -3.02 -0.08 -47.90
N LYS A 12 -2.34 -1.19 -48.19
CA LYS A 12 -1.60 -1.97 -47.17
C LYS A 12 -0.48 -1.16 -46.49
N MET A 13 0.27 -0.36 -47.25
CA MET A 13 1.28 0.55 -46.71
C MET A 13 0.66 1.60 -45.77
N SER A 14 -0.46 2.22 -46.18
CA SER A 14 -1.19 3.21 -45.37
C SER A 14 -1.71 2.63 -44.04
N TYR A 15 -2.28 1.41 -44.07
CA TYR A 15 -2.69 0.69 -42.86
C TYR A 15 -1.53 0.37 -41.92
N SER A 16 -0.37 0.00 -42.48
CA SER A 16 0.84 -0.27 -41.71
C SER A 16 1.32 0.97 -40.94
N TYR A 17 1.39 2.14 -41.60
CA TYR A 17 1.75 3.40 -40.93
C TYR A 17 0.76 3.80 -39.84
N PHE A 18 -0.54 3.57 -40.06
CA PHE A 18 -1.56 3.82 -39.05
C PHE A 18 -1.37 2.94 -37.81
N VAL A 19 -1.06 1.65 -37.98
CA VAL A 19 -0.75 0.74 -36.87
C VAL A 19 0.50 1.20 -36.11
N TYR A 20 1.58 1.56 -36.81
CA TYR A 20 2.79 2.08 -36.15
C TYR A 20 2.54 3.37 -35.37
N LEU A 21 1.70 4.27 -35.91
CA LEU A 21 1.33 5.51 -35.22
C LEU A 21 0.55 5.21 -33.93
N LEU A 22 -0.40 4.26 -33.97
CA LEU A 22 -1.14 3.85 -32.77
C LEU A 22 -0.23 3.21 -31.73
N ILE A 23 0.72 2.37 -32.16
CA ILE A 23 1.74 1.78 -31.27
C ILE A 23 2.61 2.88 -30.66
N ALA A 24 3.05 3.86 -31.46
CA ALA A 24 3.87 4.97 -30.97
C ALA A 24 3.11 5.85 -29.95
N ILE A 25 1.83 6.15 -30.20
CA ILE A 25 0.98 6.90 -29.26
C ILE A 25 0.75 6.09 -27.98
N PHE A 26 0.51 4.78 -28.10
CA PHE A 26 0.35 3.88 -26.96
C PHE A 26 1.64 3.83 -26.11
N LEU A 27 2.79 3.62 -26.74
CA LEU A 27 4.09 3.62 -26.08
C LEU A 27 4.39 4.98 -25.45
N TYR A 28 4.11 6.08 -26.13
CA TYR A 28 4.28 7.42 -25.58
C TYR A 28 3.40 7.63 -24.34
N ARG A 29 2.13 7.24 -24.37
CA ARG A 29 1.24 7.35 -23.21
C ARG A 29 1.64 6.42 -22.06
N LEU A 30 2.20 5.25 -22.37
CA LEU A 30 2.66 4.29 -21.37
C LEU A 30 3.97 4.74 -20.71
N LEU A 31 4.89 5.27 -21.49
CA LEU A 31 6.25 5.61 -21.05
C LEU A 31 6.40 7.06 -20.58
N SER A 32 5.61 8.01 -21.10
CA SER A 32 5.73 9.42 -20.73
C SER A 32 5.65 9.68 -19.22
N PRO A 33 4.80 9.00 -18.41
CA PRO A 33 4.78 9.23 -16.96
C PRO A 33 6.08 8.82 -16.26
N TYR A 34 6.82 7.86 -16.83
CA TYR A 34 8.14 7.43 -16.33
C TYR A 34 9.25 8.43 -16.68
N PHE A 35 9.11 9.22 -17.75
CA PHE A 35 10.16 10.16 -18.16
C PHE A 35 9.87 11.61 -17.77
N LEU A 36 8.60 11.97 -17.60
CA LEU A 36 8.17 13.31 -17.19
C LEU A 36 8.25 13.45 -15.67
N ILE A 37 9.47 13.70 -15.19
CA ILE A 37 9.78 13.86 -13.77
C ILE A 37 10.19 15.31 -13.51
N SER A 38 9.61 15.92 -12.48
CA SER A 38 9.99 17.24 -11.99
C SER A 38 11.48 17.27 -11.56
N SER A 39 12.11 18.42 -11.71
CA SER A 39 13.56 18.60 -11.47
C SER A 39 13.99 18.20 -10.06
N GLY A 40 13.16 18.48 -9.04
CA GLY A 40 13.42 18.08 -7.65
C GLY A 40 13.46 16.56 -7.45
N PHE A 41 12.54 15.84 -8.09
CA PHE A 41 12.44 14.37 -7.97
C PHE A 41 13.60 13.64 -8.67
N ARG A 42 14.23 14.25 -9.67
CA ARG A 42 15.37 13.64 -10.38
C ARG A 42 16.59 13.40 -9.49
N LYS A 43 16.73 14.18 -8.41
CA LYS A 43 17.84 14.06 -7.45
C LYS A 43 17.74 12.82 -6.54
N ILE A 44 16.55 12.21 -6.45
CA ILE A 44 16.34 11.04 -5.61
C ILE A 44 16.77 9.79 -6.38
N PRO A 45 17.57 8.89 -5.77
CA PRO A 45 17.94 7.61 -6.38
C PRO A 45 16.71 6.81 -6.80
N SER A 46 16.66 6.36 -8.06
CA SER A 46 15.54 5.59 -8.58
C SER A 46 15.91 4.12 -8.76
N LEU A 47 14.94 3.22 -8.52
CA LEU A 47 15.08 1.84 -8.97
C LEU A 47 15.34 1.78 -10.48
N PRO A 48 16.28 0.92 -10.94
CA PRO A 48 16.48 0.68 -12.36
C PRO A 48 15.17 0.30 -13.06
N LEU A 49 14.99 0.70 -14.32
CA LEU A 49 13.74 0.51 -15.06
C LEU A 49 13.28 -0.95 -15.08
N ILE A 50 14.19 -1.88 -15.35
CA ILE A 50 13.89 -3.32 -15.40
C ILE A 50 13.43 -3.82 -14.03
N THR A 51 14.10 -3.40 -12.96
CA THR A 51 13.74 -3.74 -11.58
C THR A 51 12.37 -3.18 -11.21
N ASN A 52 12.08 -1.95 -11.60
CA ASN A 52 10.79 -1.29 -11.41
C ASN A 52 9.66 -2.03 -12.16
N VAL A 53 9.90 -2.46 -13.41
CA VAL A 53 8.94 -3.28 -14.16
C VAL A 53 8.71 -4.63 -13.45
N LYS A 54 9.76 -5.33 -13.04
CA LYS A 54 9.64 -6.61 -12.30
C LYS A 54 8.90 -6.44 -10.98
N TRP A 55 9.21 -5.39 -10.22
CA TRP A 55 8.52 -5.02 -8.99
C TRP A 55 7.01 -4.91 -9.19
N ASN A 56 6.58 -4.16 -10.22
CA ASN A 56 5.16 -3.96 -10.49
C ASN A 56 4.47 -5.24 -10.98
N ILE A 57 5.13 -6.06 -11.81
CA ILE A 57 4.59 -7.36 -12.27
C ILE A 57 4.42 -8.31 -11.08
N GLU A 58 5.45 -8.46 -10.25
CA GLU A 58 5.39 -9.37 -9.10
C GLU A 58 4.33 -8.93 -8.09
N LEU A 59 4.24 -7.62 -7.81
CA LEU A 59 3.27 -7.09 -6.85
C LEU A 59 1.83 -7.20 -7.35
N TYR A 60 1.56 -6.81 -8.60
CA TYR A 60 0.18 -6.64 -9.08
C TYR A 60 -0.35 -7.79 -9.93
N LEU A 61 0.49 -8.44 -10.73
CA LEU A 61 0.05 -9.52 -11.62
C LEU A 61 0.23 -10.90 -10.98
N LEU A 62 1.36 -11.10 -10.29
CA LEU A 62 1.66 -12.38 -9.63
C LEU A 62 1.19 -12.44 -8.18
N GLY A 63 0.74 -11.31 -7.61
CA GLY A 63 0.23 -11.24 -6.24
C GLY A 63 1.28 -11.59 -5.19
N VAL A 64 2.57 -11.41 -5.49
CA VAL A 64 3.65 -11.67 -4.54
C VAL A 64 3.49 -10.70 -3.36
N PRO A 65 3.55 -11.19 -2.10
CA PRO A 65 3.38 -10.34 -0.93
C PRO A 65 4.36 -9.16 -0.93
N LEU A 66 3.86 -7.98 -0.52
CA LEU A 66 4.64 -6.74 -0.50
C LEU A 66 5.96 -6.89 0.27
N ALA A 67 5.94 -7.55 1.42
CA ALA A 67 7.14 -7.76 2.24
C ALA A 67 8.22 -8.57 1.50
N THR A 68 7.83 -9.58 0.73
CA THR A 68 8.74 -10.39 -0.10
C THR A 68 9.33 -9.53 -1.21
N ASN A 69 8.51 -8.73 -1.89
CA ASN A 69 8.98 -7.83 -2.95
C ASN A 69 9.93 -6.75 -2.41
N ILE A 70 9.64 -6.18 -1.23
CA ILE A 70 10.52 -5.19 -0.58
C ILE A 70 11.88 -5.81 -0.33
N ARG A 71 11.93 -7.01 0.28
CA ARG A 71 13.19 -7.71 0.55
C ARG A 71 13.98 -8.00 -0.72
N LYS A 72 13.30 -8.39 -1.79
CA LYS A 72 13.92 -8.78 -3.06
C LYS A 72 14.45 -7.61 -3.88
N PHE A 73 13.74 -6.48 -3.91
CA PHE A 73 14.05 -5.40 -4.85
C PHE A 73 14.45 -4.08 -4.22
N LEU A 74 14.03 -3.82 -2.98
CA LEU A 74 14.17 -2.51 -2.36
C LEU A 74 15.17 -2.52 -1.20
N LEU A 75 15.40 -3.67 -0.54
CA LEU A 75 16.23 -3.73 0.67
C LEU A 75 17.64 -3.18 0.45
N GLU A 76 18.39 -3.74 -0.49
CA GLU A 76 19.75 -3.30 -0.80
C GLU A 76 19.81 -1.81 -1.23
N PRO A 77 19.02 -1.33 -2.22
CA PRO A 77 19.02 0.09 -2.58
C PRO A 77 18.68 1.02 -1.41
N ILE A 78 17.77 0.61 -0.53
CA ILE A 78 17.34 1.39 0.63
C ILE A 78 18.41 1.41 1.73
N GLU A 79 19.15 0.32 1.92
CA GLU A 79 20.25 0.26 2.88
C GLU A 79 21.42 1.17 2.45
N GLU A 80 21.74 1.16 1.16
CA GLU A 80 22.77 2.01 0.56
C GLU A 80 22.40 3.50 0.64
N THR A 81 21.24 3.86 0.09
CA THR A 81 20.90 5.27 -0.15
C THR A 81 20.03 5.88 0.95
N GLY A 82 19.34 5.07 1.74
CA GLY A 82 18.35 5.50 2.73
C GLY A 82 17.00 5.95 2.15
N ILE A 83 16.96 6.26 0.85
CA ILE A 83 15.78 6.73 0.11
C ILE A 83 15.84 6.21 -1.33
N VAL A 84 14.76 5.57 -1.78
CA VAL A 84 14.66 5.11 -3.17
C VAL A 84 13.30 5.45 -3.73
N ARG A 85 13.25 5.89 -4.99
CA ARG A 85 12.00 6.07 -5.70
C ARG A 85 11.75 4.98 -6.72
N TYR A 86 10.49 4.62 -6.89
CA TYR A 86 10.03 3.81 -8.00
C TYR A 86 8.73 4.41 -8.54
N TYR A 87 8.32 3.93 -9.71
CA TYR A 87 7.06 4.33 -10.31
C TYR A 87 6.07 3.21 -10.15
N ASP A 88 4.93 3.53 -9.58
CA ASP A 88 3.87 2.57 -9.34
C ASP A 88 2.86 2.60 -10.50
N ILE A 89 2.67 1.47 -11.18
CA ILE A 89 1.79 1.40 -12.35
C ILE A 89 0.31 1.48 -11.99
N LEU A 90 -0.08 1.00 -10.79
CA LEU A 90 -1.46 1.00 -10.35
C LEU A 90 -1.87 2.43 -9.97
N TRP A 91 -1.00 3.11 -9.23
CA TRP A 91 -1.23 4.46 -8.74
C TRP A 91 -0.82 5.56 -9.73
N LYS A 92 -0.17 5.18 -10.83
CA LYS A 92 0.35 6.05 -11.90
C LYS A 92 1.15 7.24 -11.37
N ARG A 93 2.02 6.99 -10.40
CA ARG A 93 2.79 8.03 -9.72
C ARG A 93 4.13 7.52 -9.22
N TRP A 94 5.04 8.45 -8.99
CA TRP A 94 6.29 8.18 -8.31
C TRP A 94 6.03 8.00 -6.81
N ILE A 95 6.56 6.91 -6.26
CA ILE A 95 6.53 6.58 -4.85
C ILE A 95 7.97 6.63 -4.34
N ILE A 96 8.16 7.21 -3.15
CA ILE A 96 9.44 7.27 -2.47
C ILE A 96 9.37 6.35 -1.26
N PHE A 97 10.23 5.35 -1.21
CA PHE A 97 10.52 4.56 -0.02
C PHE A 97 11.60 5.25 0.80
N VAL A 98 11.39 5.30 2.11
CA VAL A 98 12.24 5.98 3.07
C VAL A 98 12.52 5.02 4.23
N SER A 99 13.79 4.82 4.59
CA SER A 99 14.18 3.95 5.72
C SER A 99 14.86 4.67 6.86
N ARG A 100 15.54 5.79 6.60
CA ARG A 100 16.28 6.48 7.65
C ARG A 100 15.32 7.07 8.70
N PRO A 101 15.50 6.81 10.00
CA PRO A 101 14.58 7.26 11.03
C PRO A 101 14.35 8.78 11.06
N HIS A 102 15.38 9.58 10.76
CA HIS A 102 15.25 11.04 10.76
C HIS A 102 14.30 11.55 9.66
N PHE A 103 14.34 10.96 8.46
CA PHE A 103 13.40 11.29 7.38
C PHE A 103 11.97 10.85 7.75
N LEU A 104 11.80 9.65 8.32
CA LEU A 104 10.49 9.18 8.78
C LEU A 104 9.89 10.11 9.85
N LYS A 105 10.72 10.57 10.80
CA LYS A 105 10.30 11.54 11.82
C LYS A 105 9.87 12.85 11.17
N GLU A 106 10.66 13.38 10.24
CA GLU A 106 10.34 14.62 9.53
C GLU A 106 9.03 14.54 8.76
N ILE A 107 8.86 13.48 7.96
CA ILE A 107 7.64 13.24 7.15
C ILE A 107 6.41 13.14 8.06
N ASN A 108 6.50 12.39 9.15
CA ASN A 108 5.38 12.19 10.06
C ASN A 108 5.06 13.41 10.95
N THR A 109 6.03 14.33 11.14
CA THR A 109 5.83 15.53 11.98
C THR A 109 5.35 16.73 11.18
N LYS A 110 5.88 16.92 9.96
CA LYS A 110 5.55 18.07 9.10
C LYS A 110 4.30 17.82 8.25
N THR A 111 3.15 17.60 8.90
CA THR A 111 1.89 17.21 8.25
C THR A 111 1.32 18.26 7.28
N ASP A 112 1.72 19.53 7.40
CA ASP A 112 1.33 20.58 6.45
C ASP A 112 2.03 20.43 5.09
N THR A 113 3.26 19.91 5.11
CA THR A 113 4.07 19.64 3.91
C THR A 113 3.78 18.24 3.37
N PHE A 114 3.79 17.24 4.25
CA PHE A 114 3.56 15.83 3.91
C PHE A 114 2.16 15.43 4.35
N GLN A 115 1.20 15.70 3.47
CA GLN A 115 -0.19 15.32 3.71
C GLN A 115 -0.38 13.81 3.50
N LYS A 116 -1.28 13.23 4.28
CA LYS A 116 -1.72 11.85 4.08
C LYS A 116 -2.41 11.72 2.73
N ILE A 117 -2.36 10.52 2.17
CA ILE A 117 -3.03 10.23 0.92
C ILE A 117 -4.54 10.45 1.06
N ASP A 118 -5.10 11.22 0.14
CA ASP A 118 -6.54 11.38 0.04
C ASP A 118 -7.17 10.05 -0.38
N ALA A 119 -8.07 9.55 0.46
CA ALA A 119 -8.78 8.30 0.22
C ALA A 119 -9.61 8.33 -1.06
N ALA A 120 -10.08 9.50 -1.53
CA ALA A 120 -10.76 9.62 -2.82
C ALA A 120 -9.85 9.22 -4.00
N ASN A 121 -8.56 9.48 -3.87
CA ASN A 121 -7.55 9.20 -4.90
C ASN A 121 -6.90 7.82 -4.75
N ARG A 122 -7.38 6.99 -3.82
CA ARG A 122 -6.91 5.64 -3.58
C ARG A 122 -7.87 4.61 -4.19
N PRO A 123 -7.35 3.64 -4.99
CA PRO A 123 -8.11 2.44 -5.31
C PRO A 123 -8.37 1.66 -4.02
N MET A 124 -9.63 1.31 -3.79
CA MET A 124 -10.09 0.65 -2.57
C MET A 124 -11.01 -0.50 -2.98
N SER A 125 -10.77 -1.67 -2.40
CA SER A 125 -11.65 -2.82 -2.57
C SER A 125 -13.02 -2.57 -1.94
N ARG A 126 -14.03 -3.37 -2.32
CA ARG A 126 -15.37 -3.27 -1.73
C ARG A 126 -15.36 -3.48 -0.22
N CYS A 127 -14.55 -4.42 0.27
CA CYS A 127 -14.43 -4.72 1.70
C CYS A 127 -13.76 -3.57 2.45
N GLU A 128 -12.63 -3.05 1.96
CA GLU A 128 -11.99 -1.89 2.57
C GLU A 128 -12.96 -0.69 2.63
N TYR A 129 -13.72 -0.44 1.57
CA TYR A 129 -14.69 0.65 1.58
C TYR A 129 -15.81 0.44 2.61
N ALA A 130 -16.32 -0.79 2.74
CA ALA A 130 -17.38 -1.10 3.70
C ALA A 130 -16.96 -0.92 5.16
N TYR A 131 -15.72 -1.27 5.51
CA TYR A 131 -15.26 -1.27 6.90
C TYR A 131 -14.44 -0.03 7.30
N ILE A 132 -13.68 0.55 6.36
CA ILE A 132 -12.80 1.70 6.63
C ILE A 132 -13.43 3.00 6.12
N GLY A 133 -14.13 2.93 5.00
CA GLY A 133 -14.67 4.10 4.30
C GLY A 133 -13.58 5.02 3.77
N ARG A 134 -14.01 6.17 3.21
CA ARG A 134 -13.09 7.21 2.69
C ARG A 134 -12.80 8.34 3.67
N LYS A 135 -13.72 8.60 4.61
CA LYS A 135 -13.60 9.67 5.61
C LYS A 135 -13.36 9.07 6.98
N ASN A 136 -12.11 9.08 7.42
CA ASN A 136 -11.72 8.56 8.72
C ASN A 136 -10.39 9.18 9.17
N ILE A 137 -10.04 8.96 10.44
CA ILE A 137 -8.82 9.48 11.06
C ILE A 137 -7.52 9.06 10.34
N LEU A 138 -7.53 7.93 9.61
CA LEU A 138 -6.36 7.44 8.88
C LEU A 138 -6.07 8.28 7.63
N PHE A 139 -7.09 8.78 6.92
CA PHE A 139 -6.91 9.51 5.66
C PHE A 139 -7.14 11.01 5.74
N GLU A 140 -7.92 11.48 6.72
CA GLU A 140 -8.19 12.91 6.89
C GLU A 140 -6.93 13.67 7.31
N ASN A 141 -6.85 14.92 6.84
CA ASN A 141 -5.75 15.87 7.09
C ASN A 141 -6.25 17.10 7.87
N LYS A 142 -5.32 17.88 8.45
CA LYS A 142 -5.58 19.18 9.10
C LYS A 142 -6.77 19.17 10.09
N GLU A 143 -7.73 20.08 9.92
CA GLU A 143 -8.85 20.29 10.85
C GLU A 143 -9.74 19.06 11.01
N GLU A 144 -10.02 18.36 9.91
CA GLU A 144 -10.80 17.13 9.92
C GLU A 144 -10.13 16.05 10.77
N HIS A 145 -8.81 15.88 10.59
CA HIS A 145 -8.02 14.98 11.42
C HIS A 145 -8.06 15.36 12.91
N LEU A 146 -7.92 16.65 13.23
CA LEU A 146 -8.00 17.14 14.60
C LEU A 146 -9.39 16.93 15.21
N ARG A 147 -10.45 17.10 14.42
CA ARG A 147 -11.83 16.83 14.84
C ARG A 147 -12.01 15.36 15.23
N HIS A 148 -11.55 14.43 14.39
CA HIS A 148 -11.59 13.00 14.71
C HIS A 148 -10.79 12.67 15.98
N ARG A 149 -9.59 13.23 16.13
CA ARG A 149 -8.74 13.02 17.32
C ARG A 149 -9.34 13.59 18.60
N ARG A 150 -10.06 14.72 18.52
CA ARG A 150 -10.73 15.30 19.69
C ARG A 150 -11.75 14.34 20.30
N VAL A 151 -12.44 13.58 19.46
CA VAL A 151 -13.42 12.57 19.90
C VAL A 151 -12.74 11.27 20.32
N ALA A 152 -11.74 10.80 19.57
CA ALA A 152 -11.12 9.49 19.80
C ALA A 152 -10.05 9.47 20.91
N ASN A 153 -9.20 10.51 21.01
CA ASN A 153 -8.07 10.52 21.95
C ASN A 153 -8.49 10.35 23.42
N PRO A 154 -9.61 10.92 23.93
CA PRO A 154 -10.04 10.72 25.32
C PRO A 154 -10.10 9.24 25.73
N SER A 155 -10.58 8.36 24.86
CA SER A 155 -10.63 6.92 25.10
C SER A 155 -9.26 6.28 25.37
N PHE A 156 -8.16 6.92 24.96
CA PHE A 156 -6.79 6.43 25.17
C PHE A 156 -6.06 7.10 26.36
N HIS A 157 -6.62 8.16 26.94
CA HIS A 157 -6.01 8.83 28.10
C HIS A 157 -6.42 8.20 29.44
N HIS A 158 -7.48 7.41 29.46
CA HIS A 158 -7.89 6.67 30.65
C HIS A 158 -7.00 5.45 30.87
N ILE A 159 -6.73 5.14 32.14
CA ILE A 159 -6.05 3.91 32.52
C ILE A 159 -6.96 2.75 32.10
N TRP A 160 -6.44 1.90 31.23
CA TRP A 160 -7.14 0.71 30.79
C TRP A 160 -7.24 -0.28 31.98
N PRO A 161 -8.38 -0.96 32.17
CA PRO A 161 -8.59 -1.84 33.32
C PRO A 161 -7.65 -3.05 33.23
N THR A 162 -6.55 -3.05 33.98
CA THR A 162 -5.52 -4.11 33.94
C THR A 162 -6.10 -5.49 34.28
N GLU A 163 -7.10 -5.54 35.15
CA GLU A 163 -7.83 -6.76 35.49
C GLU A 163 -8.53 -7.38 34.27
N LEU A 164 -9.10 -6.54 33.38
CA LEU A 164 -9.73 -7.00 32.16
C LEU A 164 -8.73 -7.76 31.29
N PHE A 165 -7.56 -7.16 31.03
CA PHE A 165 -6.52 -7.79 30.23
C PHE A 165 -5.98 -9.05 30.91
N GLY A 166 -5.83 -9.04 32.24
CA GLY A 166 -5.45 -10.21 33.02
C GLY A 166 -6.43 -11.36 32.86
N ASN A 167 -7.74 -11.08 32.84
CA ASN A 167 -8.77 -12.09 32.65
C ASN A 167 -8.78 -12.64 31.22
N ILE A 168 -8.63 -11.78 30.21
CA ILE A 168 -8.55 -12.20 28.80
C ILE A 168 -7.30 -13.06 28.57
N ILE A 169 -6.15 -12.72 29.16
CA ILE A 169 -4.92 -13.54 29.07
C ILE A 169 -5.14 -14.91 29.71
N LYS A 170 -5.82 -14.99 30.86
CA LYS A 170 -6.14 -16.29 31.50
C LYS A 170 -7.07 -17.13 30.62
N GLU A 171 -8.05 -16.52 29.97
CA GLU A 171 -8.93 -17.20 28.99
C GLU A 171 -8.11 -17.72 27.81
N LEU A 172 -7.23 -16.89 27.24
CA LEU A 172 -6.33 -17.28 26.15
C LEU A 172 -5.46 -18.48 26.55
N ILE A 173 -4.83 -18.45 27.73
CA ILE A 173 -3.99 -19.57 28.20
C ILE A 173 -4.80 -20.86 28.33
N LYS A 174 -6.04 -20.79 28.81
CA LYS A 174 -6.91 -21.97 28.89
C LYS A 174 -7.23 -22.55 27.52
N GLU A 175 -7.50 -21.71 26.53
CA GLU A 175 -7.73 -22.18 25.15
C GLU A 175 -6.45 -22.74 24.53
N LEU A 176 -5.29 -22.12 24.78
CA LEU A 176 -4.00 -22.65 24.38
C LEU A 176 -3.72 -24.04 24.97
N ASP A 177 -4.00 -24.25 26.27
CA ASP A 177 -3.84 -25.55 26.92
C ASP A 177 -4.77 -26.61 26.34
N LYS A 178 -5.96 -26.24 25.88
CA LYS A 178 -6.88 -27.18 25.21
C LYS A 178 -6.38 -27.52 23.82
N ASP A 179 -5.99 -26.50 23.04
CA ASP A 179 -5.48 -26.68 21.70
C ASP A 179 -4.20 -27.51 21.70
N LEU A 180 -3.29 -27.30 22.64
CA LEU A 180 -2.06 -28.10 22.80
C LEU A 180 -2.32 -29.57 23.13
N LYS A 181 -3.42 -29.88 23.82
CA LYS A 181 -3.79 -31.26 24.15
C LYS A 181 -4.34 -32.02 22.95
N VAL A 182 -4.90 -31.30 21.98
CA VAL A 182 -5.50 -31.88 20.76
C VAL A 182 -4.51 -31.83 19.60
N ASN A 183 -3.78 -30.72 19.49
CA ASN A 183 -2.83 -30.41 18.45
C ASN A 183 -1.45 -30.21 19.11
N ASP A 184 -0.43 -30.95 18.71
CA ASP A 184 0.94 -30.78 19.23
C ASP A 184 1.58 -29.42 18.89
N THR A 185 0.84 -28.51 18.23
CA THR A 185 1.30 -27.20 17.81
C THR A 185 0.20 -26.14 17.99
N ILE A 186 0.61 -24.90 18.23
CA ILE A 186 -0.28 -23.73 18.32
C ILE A 186 -0.08 -22.84 17.10
N ASN A 187 -1.19 -22.33 16.55
CA ASN A 187 -1.15 -21.23 15.61
C ASN A 187 -1.10 -19.87 16.34
N ALA A 188 0.11 -19.40 16.64
CA ALA A 188 0.33 -18.15 17.39
C ALA A 188 -0.31 -16.92 16.72
N GLN A 189 -0.39 -16.89 15.39
CA GLN A 189 -0.99 -15.77 14.66
C GLN A 189 -2.50 -15.67 14.94
N VAL A 190 -3.23 -16.78 14.77
CA VAL A 190 -4.68 -16.83 15.03
C VAL A 190 -4.97 -16.46 16.49
N MET A 191 -4.18 -17.01 17.41
CA MET A 191 -4.34 -16.77 18.84
C MET A 191 -4.11 -15.31 19.23
N THR A 192 -3.04 -14.71 18.72
CA THR A 192 -2.74 -13.29 19.01
C THR A 192 -3.79 -12.36 18.40
N GLN A 193 -4.32 -12.69 17.23
CA GLN A 193 -5.40 -11.95 16.58
C GLN A 193 -6.71 -12.05 17.38
N ALA A 194 -7.10 -13.26 17.81
CA ALA A 194 -8.28 -13.48 18.64
C ALA A 194 -8.16 -12.73 19.98
N PHE A 195 -7.02 -12.84 20.65
CA PHE A 195 -6.74 -12.08 21.87
C PHE A 195 -6.88 -10.58 21.68
N THR A 196 -6.29 -10.03 20.60
CA THR A 196 -6.35 -8.60 20.32
C THR A 196 -7.78 -8.15 20.03
N LEU A 197 -8.54 -8.96 19.28
CA LEU A 197 -9.94 -8.67 18.95
C LEU A 197 -10.80 -8.67 20.22
N GLU A 198 -10.61 -9.65 21.10
CA GLU A 198 -11.35 -9.77 22.36
C GLU A 198 -11.00 -8.64 23.34
N ALA A 199 -9.72 -8.30 23.44
CA ALA A 199 -9.24 -7.16 24.22
C ALA A 199 -9.84 -5.84 23.75
N LEU A 200 -9.79 -5.56 22.44
CA LEU A 200 -10.38 -4.34 21.88
C LEU A 200 -11.91 -4.34 21.99
N GLY A 201 -12.55 -5.50 21.74
CA GLY A 201 -13.99 -5.68 21.89
C GLY A 201 -14.45 -5.29 23.28
N LYS A 202 -13.93 -5.98 24.31
CA LYS A 202 -14.34 -5.76 25.69
C LYS A 202 -13.97 -4.35 26.17
N ALA A 203 -12.74 -3.92 25.89
CA ALA A 203 -12.20 -2.71 26.51
C ALA A 203 -12.63 -1.42 25.79
N ALA A 204 -12.73 -1.42 24.46
CA ALA A 204 -13.08 -0.22 23.69
C ALA A 204 -14.58 -0.17 23.34
N PHE A 205 -15.23 -1.33 23.17
CA PHE A 205 -16.62 -1.40 22.66
C PHE A 205 -17.61 -2.06 23.64
N GLY A 206 -17.14 -2.61 24.77
CA GLY A 206 -17.99 -3.39 25.68
C GLY A 206 -18.58 -4.64 25.03
N TYR A 207 -17.93 -5.16 23.97
CA TYR A 207 -18.41 -6.29 23.17
C TYR A 207 -17.54 -7.53 23.38
N ASN A 208 -18.17 -8.70 23.49
CA ASN A 208 -17.49 -9.98 23.64
C ASN A 208 -17.66 -10.76 22.33
N PHE A 209 -16.55 -11.12 21.68
CA PHE A 209 -16.56 -11.83 20.41
C PHE A 209 -16.69 -13.36 20.56
N GLY A 210 -16.44 -13.88 21.76
CA GLY A 210 -16.44 -15.32 22.06
C GLY A 210 -15.31 -16.06 21.36
#